data_AF-A0A0N0E1M0-F1
#
_entry.id   AF-A0A0N0E1M0-F1
#
_cell.length_a   1.000
_cell.length_b   1.000
_cell.length_c   1.000
_cell.angle_alpha   90.00
_cell.angle_beta   90.00
_cell.angle_gamma   90.00
#
_symmetry.space_group_name_H-M   'P 1'
#
loop_
_entity.id
_entity.type
_entity.pdbx_description
1 polymer ?
#
loop_
_entity_poly.entity_id
_entity_poly.type
_entity_poly.pdbx_seq_one_letter_code
_entity_poly.pdbx_strand_id
1 'polypeptide(L)'
;MNTQLARLISDYQASVRMAVQLMQRSGFELPATPTDWLAADIPEQGTLEGGVRYFKYGHGCAVLLSTGAVSFDFGAQGQIDGFNVGRLAGFAASRLPGYGFATEDALKACFKAEVEQGALVYSGDVLYYVAGAAHSYAVDLYAGSPSRLEVESASYHEFLERWEQGLFAGQRLGQAFYNHFRLHRLADQACLQGLYEADGDKARALISRVFQIR
;
A
#
# COMPACT_ATOMS: atom_id res chain seq x y z
N MET A 1 -13.59 7.96 -14.40
CA MET A 1 -14.11 7.69 -13.05
C MET A 1 -15.19 8.69 -12.67
N ASN A 2 -16.38 8.17 -12.36
CA ASN A 2 -17.50 8.87 -11.75
C ASN A 2 -17.06 9.62 -10.48
N THR A 3 -17.44 10.88 -10.35
CA THR A 3 -16.97 11.78 -9.27
C THR A 3 -17.49 11.38 -7.89
N GLN A 4 -18.69 10.82 -7.79
CA GLN A 4 -19.28 10.32 -6.54
C GLN A 4 -18.51 9.11 -6.05
N LEU A 5 -18.22 8.16 -6.95
CA LEU A 5 -17.42 6.98 -6.63
C LEU A 5 -15.97 7.37 -6.27
N ALA A 6 -15.38 8.30 -7.03
CA ALA A 6 -14.03 8.81 -6.78
C ALA A 6 -13.89 9.38 -5.36
N ARG A 7 -14.88 10.19 -4.93
CA ARG A 7 -14.91 10.75 -3.59
C ARG A 7 -15.04 9.67 -2.51
N LEU A 8 -15.94 8.70 -2.71
CA LEU A 8 -16.10 7.59 -1.77
C LEU A 8 -14.82 6.75 -1.63
N ILE A 9 -14.16 6.44 -2.74
CA ILE A 9 -12.87 5.72 -2.74
C ILE A 9 -11.81 6.52 -1.99
N SER A 10 -11.69 7.82 -2.28
CA SER A 10 -10.71 8.69 -1.63
C SER A 10 -10.92 8.76 -0.11
N ASP A 11 -12.16 8.96 0.34
CA ASP A 11 -12.49 9.05 1.78
C ASP A 11 -12.29 7.71 2.51
N TYR A 12 -12.60 6.59 1.84
CA TYR A 12 -12.28 5.25 2.32
C TYR A 12 -10.77 5.05 2.46
N GLN A 13 -9.99 5.31 1.41
CA GLN A 13 -8.53 5.13 1.41
C GLN A 13 -7.84 6.03 2.45
N ALA A 14 -8.34 7.26 2.65
CA ALA A 14 -7.86 8.14 3.71
C ALA A 14 -8.12 7.55 5.10
N SER A 15 -9.30 6.97 5.32
CA SER A 15 -9.64 6.30 6.59
C SER A 15 -8.80 5.03 6.82
N VAL A 16 -8.53 4.25 5.77
CA VAL A 16 -7.59 3.10 5.86
C VAL A 16 -6.21 3.58 6.26
N ARG A 17 -5.68 4.64 5.63
CA ARG A 17 -4.38 5.21 5.98
C ARG A 17 -4.32 5.63 7.45
N MET A 18 -5.36 6.30 7.95
CA MET A 18 -5.45 6.67 9.37
C MET A 18 -5.45 5.46 10.30
N ALA A 19 -6.20 4.41 9.94
CA ALA A 19 -6.24 3.17 10.71
C ALA A 19 -4.87 2.47 10.75
N VAL A 20 -4.20 2.33 9.61
CA VAL A 20 -2.89 1.68 9.53
C VAL A 20 -1.81 2.50 10.27
N GLN A 21 -1.84 3.83 10.18
CA GLN A 21 -0.97 4.70 10.99
C GLN A 21 -1.22 4.54 12.49
N LEU A 22 -2.48 4.41 12.91
CA LEU A 22 -2.81 4.19 14.32
C LEU A 22 -2.32 2.82 14.80
N MET A 23 -2.45 1.78 13.97
CA MET A 23 -1.91 0.45 14.27
C MET A 23 -0.39 0.52 14.48
N GLN A 24 0.32 1.18 13.56
CA GLN A 24 1.78 1.38 13.66
C GLN A 24 2.19 2.14 14.93
N ARG A 25 1.53 3.26 15.25
CA ARG A 25 1.78 3.98 16.52
C ARG A 25 1.47 3.15 17.77
N SER A 26 0.60 2.15 17.64
CA SER A 26 0.27 1.21 18.70
C SER A 26 1.27 0.04 18.81
N GLY A 27 2.37 0.09 18.05
CA GLY A 27 3.45 -0.90 18.09
C GLY A 27 3.25 -2.10 17.17
N PHE A 28 2.28 -2.05 16.24
CA PHE A 28 2.05 -3.15 15.32
C PHE A 28 3.12 -3.14 14.24
N GLU A 29 3.67 -4.31 13.96
CA GLU A 29 4.50 -4.45 12.78
C GLU A 29 3.62 -4.46 11.51
N LEU A 30 3.71 -3.40 10.69
CA LEU A 30 3.01 -3.32 9.42
C LEU A 30 3.60 -4.30 8.38
N PRO A 31 2.76 -5.09 7.71
CA PRO A 31 3.20 -6.18 6.87
C PRO A 31 3.68 -5.71 5.48
N ALA A 32 4.73 -6.34 4.95
CA ALA A 32 5.15 -6.16 3.56
C ALA A 32 4.35 -7.04 2.58
N THR A 33 3.69 -8.08 3.08
CA THR A 33 2.84 -9.00 2.31
C THR A 33 1.67 -9.52 3.16
N PRO A 34 0.60 -10.05 2.55
CA PRO A 34 -0.49 -10.68 3.32
C PRO A 34 -0.03 -11.88 4.16
N THR A 35 1.02 -12.58 3.72
CA THR A 35 1.62 -13.68 4.48
C THR A 35 2.27 -13.20 5.77
N ASP A 36 2.97 -12.06 5.73
CA ASP A 36 3.55 -11.46 6.93
C ASP A 36 2.45 -11.06 7.92
N TRP A 37 1.32 -10.52 7.42
CA TRP A 37 0.16 -10.17 8.25
C TRP A 37 -0.45 -11.39 8.95
N LEU A 38 -0.58 -12.50 8.23
CA LEU A 38 -1.11 -13.73 8.79
C LEU A 38 -0.18 -14.33 9.85
N ALA A 39 1.13 -14.29 9.60
CA ALA A 39 2.15 -14.84 10.48
C ALA A 39 2.42 -13.99 11.73
N ALA A 40 2.05 -12.71 11.71
CA ALA A 40 2.25 -11.82 12.85
C ALA A 40 1.49 -12.29 14.10
N ASP A 41 2.19 -12.29 15.24
CA ASP A 41 1.65 -12.62 16.56
C ASP A 41 0.82 -11.46 17.11
N ILE A 42 -0.31 -11.21 16.44
CA ILE A 42 -1.26 -10.15 16.74
C ILE A 42 -2.59 -10.81 17.13
N PRO A 43 -3.16 -10.52 18.31
CA PRO A 43 -4.47 -11.04 18.70
C PRO A 43 -5.55 -10.69 17.68
N GLU A 44 -6.52 -11.59 17.46
CA GLU A 44 -7.63 -11.36 16.53
C GLU A 44 -8.46 -10.12 16.85
N GLN A 45 -8.46 -9.67 18.09
CA GLN A 45 -9.11 -8.43 18.52
C GLN A 45 -8.37 -7.80 19.67
N GLY A 46 -8.46 -6.49 19.80
CA GLY A 46 -7.86 -5.75 20.90
C GLY A 46 -8.12 -4.25 20.80
N THR A 47 -7.24 -3.48 21.43
CA THR A 47 -7.28 -2.02 21.42
C THR A 47 -5.95 -1.43 21.00
N LEU A 48 -6.03 -0.43 20.13
CA LEU A 48 -4.96 0.45 19.71
C LEU A 48 -4.86 1.65 20.68
N GLU A 49 -3.87 2.51 20.45
CA GLU A 49 -3.72 3.81 21.11
C GLU A 49 -5.07 4.56 21.20
N GLY A 50 -5.34 5.15 22.37
CA GLY A 50 -6.61 5.86 22.63
C GLY A 50 -7.83 4.96 22.84
N GLY A 51 -7.64 3.64 23.04
CA GLY A 51 -8.73 2.69 23.29
C GLY A 51 -9.52 2.31 22.03
N VAL A 52 -8.98 2.61 20.84
CA VAL A 52 -9.62 2.32 19.56
C VAL A 52 -9.61 0.81 19.32
N ARG A 53 -10.80 0.21 19.13
CA ARG A 53 -10.92 -1.23 18.92
C ARG A 53 -10.48 -1.63 17.52
N TYR A 54 -9.82 -2.78 17.41
CA TYR A 54 -9.50 -3.41 16.14
C TYR A 54 -9.93 -4.89 16.12
N PHE A 55 -10.11 -5.41 14.92
CA PHE A 55 -10.42 -6.82 14.64
C PHE A 55 -9.58 -7.27 13.44
N LYS A 56 -8.62 -8.16 13.66
CA LYS A 56 -7.84 -8.85 12.62
C LYS A 56 -8.63 -10.02 12.07
N TYR A 57 -8.65 -10.17 10.76
CA TYR A 57 -9.26 -11.29 10.04
C TYR A 57 -8.52 -11.51 8.73
N GLY A 58 -8.41 -12.75 8.25
CA GLY A 58 -7.83 -13.06 6.94
C GLY A 58 -6.58 -12.21 6.60
N HIS A 59 -6.60 -11.55 5.44
CA HIS A 59 -5.53 -10.66 4.97
C HIS A 59 -5.66 -9.20 5.47
N GLY A 60 -6.48 -8.93 6.48
CA GLY A 60 -6.91 -7.58 6.80
C GLY A 60 -7.28 -7.30 8.24
N CYS A 61 -7.85 -6.10 8.42
CA CYS A 61 -8.24 -5.59 9.71
C CYS A 61 -9.42 -4.61 9.59
N ALA A 62 -10.29 -4.62 10.59
CA ALA A 62 -11.27 -3.58 10.82
C ALA A 62 -10.88 -2.76 12.04
N VAL A 63 -10.95 -1.43 11.93
CA VAL A 63 -10.61 -0.48 12.98
C VAL A 63 -11.78 0.47 13.21
N LEU A 64 -12.16 0.67 14.47
CA LEU A 64 -13.28 1.51 14.88
C LEU A 64 -12.80 2.93 15.20
N LEU A 65 -12.52 3.71 14.15
CA LEU A 65 -12.11 5.11 14.28
C LEU A 65 -13.27 5.97 14.79
N SER A 66 -12.95 7.16 15.32
CA SER A 66 -13.96 8.16 15.71
C SER A 66 -14.80 8.65 14.52
N THR A 67 -14.29 8.53 13.29
CA THR A 67 -14.96 8.90 12.04
C THR A 67 -15.81 7.77 11.44
N GLY A 68 -15.84 6.60 12.08
CA GLY A 68 -16.54 5.39 11.64
C GLY A 68 -15.64 4.17 11.54
N ALA A 69 -16.24 2.99 11.41
CA ALA A 69 -15.50 1.76 11.17
C ALA A 69 -14.95 1.73 9.75
N VAL A 70 -13.70 1.27 9.59
CA VAL A 70 -13.09 0.99 8.30
C VAL A 70 -12.55 -0.44 8.31
N SER A 71 -12.86 -1.21 7.27
CA SER A 71 -12.47 -2.60 7.08
C SER A 71 -11.70 -2.72 5.78
N PHE A 72 -10.48 -3.25 5.84
CA PHE A 72 -9.56 -3.34 4.70
C PHE A 72 -8.76 -4.65 4.73
N ASP A 73 -7.98 -4.89 3.67
CA ASP A 73 -7.02 -5.99 3.50
C ASP A 73 -5.75 -5.37 2.97
N PHE A 74 -4.62 -5.98 3.32
CA PHE A 74 -3.36 -5.72 2.66
C PHE A 74 -3.34 -6.39 1.29
N GLY A 75 -2.94 -5.65 0.26
CA GLY A 75 -2.69 -6.21 -1.06
C GLY A 75 -1.45 -7.11 -1.10
N ALA A 76 -1.18 -7.75 -2.24
CA ALA A 76 -0.13 -8.75 -2.40
C ALA A 76 1.28 -8.29 -1.97
N GLN A 77 1.54 -6.98 -2.00
CA GLN A 77 2.79 -6.34 -1.59
C GLN A 77 2.58 -5.38 -0.41
N GLY A 78 1.55 -5.60 0.41
CA GLY A 78 1.23 -4.75 1.55
C GLY A 78 0.52 -3.45 1.15
N GLN A 79 -0.08 -3.38 -0.04
CA GLN A 79 -0.89 -2.22 -0.45
C GLN A 79 -2.04 -1.97 0.51
N ILE A 80 -2.35 -0.70 0.77
CA ILE A 80 -3.46 -0.26 1.63
C ILE A 80 -4.51 0.55 0.88
N ASP A 81 -4.32 0.75 -0.42
CA ASP A 81 -5.21 1.50 -1.30
C ASP A 81 -6.23 0.60 -2.03
N GLY A 82 -6.17 -0.72 -1.81
CA GLY A 82 -7.10 -1.68 -2.41
C GLY A 82 -8.48 -1.67 -1.74
N PHE A 83 -9.52 -1.85 -2.55
CA PHE A 83 -10.91 -1.87 -2.10
C PHE A 83 -11.76 -2.85 -2.92
N ASN A 84 -12.96 -3.12 -2.42
CA ASN A 84 -14.02 -3.74 -3.22
C ASN A 84 -15.35 -3.05 -2.89
N VAL A 85 -16.37 -3.30 -3.71
CA VAL A 85 -17.67 -2.65 -3.54
C VAL A 85 -18.31 -2.92 -2.17
N GLY A 86 -18.13 -4.12 -1.60
CA GLY A 86 -18.65 -4.46 -0.28
C GLY A 86 -18.04 -3.62 0.83
N ARG A 87 -16.73 -3.35 0.74
CA ARG A 87 -16.02 -2.48 1.70
C ARG A 87 -16.41 -1.03 1.57
N LEU A 88 -16.56 -0.54 0.34
CA LEU A 88 -17.04 0.82 0.10
C LEU A 88 -18.47 1.00 0.64
N ALA A 89 -19.35 0.02 0.40
CA ALA A 89 -20.71 0.01 0.95
C ALA A 89 -20.70 -0.02 2.48
N GLY A 90 -19.93 -0.92 3.10
CA GLY A 90 -19.81 -1.01 4.56
C GLY A 90 -19.19 0.22 5.21
N PHE A 91 -18.21 0.86 4.56
CA PHE A 91 -17.60 2.11 5.03
C PHE A 91 -18.56 3.30 4.95
N ALA A 92 -19.31 3.41 3.85
CA ALA A 92 -20.31 4.46 3.69
C ALA A 92 -21.48 4.24 4.66
N ALA A 93 -21.98 2.99 4.75
CA ALA A 93 -23.14 2.59 5.53
C ALA A 93 -24.32 3.57 5.35
N SER A 94 -24.86 4.11 6.43
CA SER A 94 -25.94 5.11 6.39
C SER A 94 -25.56 6.44 5.72
N ARG A 95 -24.26 6.70 5.49
CA ARG A 95 -23.75 7.90 4.80
C ARG A 95 -23.73 7.77 3.29
N LEU A 96 -24.11 6.60 2.73
CA LEU A 96 -24.10 6.35 1.30
C LEU A 96 -24.85 7.41 0.46
N PRO A 97 -26.04 7.92 0.88
CA PRO A 97 -26.70 9.03 0.20
C PRO A 97 -25.87 10.33 0.17
N GLY A 98 -25.05 10.57 1.19
CA GLY A 98 -24.15 11.72 1.26
C GLY A 98 -23.03 11.70 0.22
N TYR A 99 -22.74 10.53 -0.36
CA TYR A 99 -21.84 10.37 -1.51
C TYR A 99 -22.56 10.46 -2.85
N GLY A 100 -23.90 10.51 -2.87
CA GLY A 100 -24.70 10.57 -4.10
C GLY A 100 -25.30 9.23 -4.54
N PHE A 101 -25.15 8.18 -3.73
CA PHE A 101 -25.75 6.86 -3.99
C PHE A 101 -26.98 6.64 -3.12
N ALA A 102 -28.15 6.54 -3.74
CA ALA A 102 -29.40 6.31 -3.01
C ALA A 102 -29.47 4.90 -2.37
N THR A 103 -28.83 3.92 -2.99
CA THR A 103 -28.84 2.51 -2.55
C THR A 103 -27.48 1.86 -2.80
N GLU A 104 -27.21 0.75 -2.11
CA GLU A 104 -26.02 -0.07 -2.39
C GLU A 104 -26.02 -0.62 -3.82
N ASP A 105 -27.19 -0.90 -4.40
CA ASP A 105 -27.28 -1.40 -5.77
C ASP A 105 -26.90 -0.32 -6.79
N ALA A 106 -27.22 0.96 -6.52
CA ALA A 106 -26.73 2.07 -7.33
C ALA A 106 -25.19 2.19 -7.26
N LEU A 107 -24.61 1.99 -6.07
CA LEU A 107 -23.16 1.93 -5.90
C LEU A 107 -22.55 0.74 -6.68
N LYS A 108 -23.13 -0.46 -6.57
CA LYS A 108 -22.68 -1.67 -7.29
C LYS A 108 -22.74 -1.49 -8.81
N ALA A 109 -23.82 -0.90 -9.33
CA ALA A 109 -23.96 -0.62 -10.75
C ALA A 109 -22.89 0.38 -11.23
N CYS A 110 -22.67 1.47 -10.48
CA CYS A 110 -21.62 2.43 -10.79
C CYS A 110 -20.22 1.80 -10.74
N PHE A 111 -19.93 1.01 -9.70
CA PHE A 111 -18.65 0.32 -9.54
C PHE A 111 -18.37 -0.60 -10.73
N LYS A 112 -19.35 -1.42 -11.11
CA LYS A 112 -19.25 -2.32 -12.26
C LYS A 112 -18.96 -1.56 -13.56
N ALA A 113 -19.66 -0.45 -13.80
CA ALA A 113 -19.44 0.37 -14.98
C ALA A 113 -18.02 0.95 -15.04
N GLU A 114 -17.42 1.30 -13.91
CA GLU A 114 -16.05 1.82 -13.83
C GLU A 114 -14.98 0.72 -14.00
N VAL A 115 -15.29 -0.51 -13.60
CA VAL A 115 -14.47 -1.69 -13.95
C VAL A 115 -14.51 -1.94 -15.46
N GLU A 116 -15.70 -1.94 -16.07
CA GLU A 116 -15.87 -2.15 -17.52
C GLU A 116 -15.20 -1.06 -18.36
N GLN A 117 -15.15 0.17 -17.86
CA GLN A 117 -14.43 1.29 -18.49
C GLN A 117 -12.92 1.26 -18.25
N GLY A 118 -12.41 0.31 -17.45
CA GLY A 118 -10.98 0.21 -17.11
C GLY A 118 -10.49 1.28 -16.15
N ALA A 119 -11.38 2.04 -15.50
CA ALA A 119 -11.01 3.01 -14.47
C ALA A 119 -10.67 2.32 -13.13
N LEU A 120 -11.22 1.12 -12.90
CA LEU A 120 -10.89 0.25 -11.78
C LEU A 120 -10.27 -1.05 -12.29
N VAL A 121 -9.08 -1.36 -11.81
CA VAL A 121 -8.31 -2.55 -12.23
C VAL A 121 -8.42 -3.62 -11.15
N TYR A 122 -8.88 -4.80 -11.54
CA TYR A 122 -8.95 -5.96 -10.68
C TYR A 122 -7.55 -6.49 -10.37
N SER A 123 -7.29 -6.78 -9.09
CA SER A 123 -6.00 -7.27 -8.60
C SER A 123 -5.69 -8.72 -8.97
N GLY A 124 -6.68 -9.50 -9.40
CA GLY A 124 -6.58 -10.94 -9.57
C GLY A 124 -7.15 -11.77 -8.40
N ASP A 125 -7.63 -11.13 -7.33
CA ASP A 125 -8.24 -11.81 -6.17
C ASP A 125 -9.53 -11.13 -5.63
N VAL A 126 -9.46 -10.30 -4.59
CA VAL A 126 -10.65 -9.64 -4.02
C VAL A 126 -10.62 -8.12 -4.14
N LEU A 127 -9.45 -7.55 -4.41
CA LEU A 127 -9.25 -6.10 -4.44
C LEU A 127 -9.30 -5.53 -5.85
N TYR A 128 -9.68 -4.26 -5.93
CA TYR A 128 -9.58 -3.39 -7.08
C TYR A 128 -8.75 -2.16 -6.72
N TYR A 129 -8.12 -1.57 -7.71
CA TYR A 129 -7.31 -0.36 -7.60
C TYR A 129 -7.75 0.66 -8.65
N VAL A 130 -7.52 1.95 -8.39
CA VAL A 130 -7.75 3.00 -9.40
C VAL A 130 -6.68 2.90 -10.47
N ALA A 131 -7.08 2.81 -11.74
CA ALA A 131 -6.15 2.71 -12.86
C ALA A 131 -5.21 3.91 -12.93
N GLY A 132 -3.90 3.65 -13.09
CA GLY A 132 -2.87 4.69 -13.21
C GLY A 132 -2.57 5.46 -11.91
N ALA A 133 -3.22 5.14 -10.79
CA ALA A 133 -2.89 5.71 -9.50
C ALA A 133 -1.66 5.03 -8.89
N ALA A 134 -0.84 5.81 -8.19
CA ALA A 134 0.27 5.24 -7.41
C ALA A 134 -0.28 4.50 -6.19
N HIS A 135 0.25 3.30 -5.94
CA HIS A 135 -0.12 2.52 -4.75
C HIS A 135 0.38 3.17 -3.46
N SER A 136 -0.40 2.97 -2.39
CA SER A 136 0.02 3.28 -1.02
C SER A 136 0.36 1.97 -0.32
N TYR A 137 1.50 1.88 0.35
CA TYR A 137 1.93 0.66 1.04
C TYR A 137 1.95 0.85 2.55
N ALA A 138 1.66 -0.22 3.29
CA ALA A 138 1.67 -0.20 4.75
C ALA A 138 3.07 0.14 5.29
N VAL A 139 4.10 -0.49 4.74
CA VAL A 139 5.49 -0.30 5.18
C VAL A 139 6.02 1.12 4.99
N ASP A 140 5.42 1.91 4.10
CA ASP A 140 5.81 3.31 3.87
C ASP A 140 5.35 4.24 5.02
N LEU A 141 4.53 3.74 5.95
CA LEU A 141 4.02 4.51 7.10
C LEU A 141 4.93 4.44 8.32
N TYR A 142 5.96 3.58 8.34
CA TYR A 142 6.83 3.39 9.50
C TYR A 142 7.72 4.58 9.87
N ALA A 143 7.89 5.50 8.94
CA ALA A 143 8.58 6.74 9.18
C ALA A 143 7.62 7.86 8.83
N GLY A 144 7.51 8.87 9.71
CA GLY A 144 7.10 10.18 9.21
C GLY A 144 7.94 10.42 7.96
N SER A 145 7.26 10.50 6.81
CA SER A 145 7.82 10.12 5.51
C SER A 145 9.31 10.43 5.44
N PRO A 146 10.21 9.43 5.34
CA PRO A 146 11.54 9.76 4.90
C PRO A 146 11.30 10.39 3.54
N SER A 147 11.72 11.63 3.36
CA SER A 147 11.96 12.14 2.02
C SER A 147 12.64 11.00 1.26
N ARG A 148 11.97 10.44 0.24
CA ARG A 148 12.50 9.31 -0.53
C ARG A 148 13.96 9.60 -0.81
N LEU A 149 14.81 8.62 -0.58
CA LEU A 149 16.24 8.82 -0.74
C LEU A 149 16.49 9.27 -2.17
N GLU A 150 17.15 10.41 -2.33
CA GLU A 150 17.35 10.98 -3.66
C GLU A 150 18.52 10.27 -4.33
N VAL A 151 18.32 9.86 -5.57
CA VAL A 151 19.38 9.40 -6.47
C VAL A 151 19.33 10.30 -7.70
N GLU A 152 20.49 10.82 -8.08
CA GLU A 152 20.61 11.63 -9.28
C GLU A 152 20.26 10.79 -10.52
N SER A 153 19.41 11.32 -11.40
CA SER A 153 18.96 10.68 -12.64
C SER A 153 20.14 10.19 -13.49
N ALA A 154 21.21 10.99 -13.57
CA ALA A 154 22.42 10.65 -14.31
C ALA A 154 23.10 9.39 -13.73
N SER A 155 23.29 9.33 -12.41
CA SER A 155 23.89 8.17 -11.75
C SER A 155 22.99 6.93 -11.81
N TYR A 156 21.67 7.11 -11.76
CA TYR A 156 20.73 6.01 -11.93
C TYR A 156 20.78 5.42 -13.35
N HIS A 157 20.80 6.27 -14.38
CA HIS A 157 20.97 5.82 -15.76
C HIS A 157 22.33 5.14 -15.98
N GLU A 158 23.42 5.70 -15.44
CA GLU A 158 24.74 5.06 -15.51
C GLU A 158 24.74 3.67 -14.85
N PHE A 159 24.08 3.52 -13.70
CA PHE A 159 23.89 2.23 -13.06
C PHE A 159 23.15 1.24 -13.98
N LEU A 160 22.04 1.67 -14.60
CA LEU A 160 21.25 0.83 -15.50
C LEU A 160 22.06 0.41 -16.74
N GLU A 161 22.82 1.33 -17.34
CA GLU A 161 23.69 1.01 -18.49
C GLU A 161 24.72 -0.05 -18.10
N ARG A 162 25.36 0.09 -16.94
CA ARG A 162 26.33 -0.89 -16.43
C ARG A 162 25.67 -2.23 -16.12
N TRP A 163 24.43 -2.21 -15.63
CA TRP A 163 23.64 -3.41 -15.37
C TRP A 163 23.34 -4.18 -16.67
N GLU A 164 22.84 -3.51 -17.70
CA GLU A 164 22.53 -4.13 -19.00
C GLU A 164 23.80 -4.64 -19.72
N GLN A 165 24.96 -4.04 -19.45
CA GLN A 165 26.27 -4.53 -19.92
C GLN A 165 26.78 -5.76 -19.14
N GLY A 166 26.07 -6.22 -18.11
CA GLY A 166 26.46 -7.38 -17.31
C GLY A 166 27.63 -7.12 -16.35
N LEU A 167 27.96 -5.86 -16.05
CA LEU A 167 29.08 -5.51 -15.16
C LEU A 167 28.87 -5.94 -13.69
N PHE A 168 27.66 -6.35 -13.34
CA PHE A 168 27.32 -6.90 -12.03
C PHE A 168 27.01 -8.40 -12.09
N ALA A 169 27.61 -9.14 -13.04
CA ALA A 169 27.40 -10.58 -13.19
C ALA A 169 27.53 -11.32 -11.85
N GLY A 170 26.53 -12.15 -11.54
CA GLY A 170 26.44 -12.91 -10.29
C GLY A 170 25.80 -12.16 -9.12
N GLN A 171 25.39 -10.90 -9.30
CA GLN A 171 24.59 -10.15 -8.32
C GLN A 171 23.13 -10.09 -8.77
N ARG A 172 22.21 -10.11 -7.79
CA ARG A 172 20.81 -9.73 -8.01
C ARG A 172 20.72 -8.22 -8.24
N LEU A 173 19.70 -7.75 -8.95
CA LEU A 173 19.54 -6.33 -9.25
C LEU A 173 19.56 -5.45 -8.00
N GLY A 174 18.84 -5.86 -6.94
CA GLY A 174 18.78 -5.11 -5.69
C GLY A 174 20.12 -5.09 -4.93
N GLN A 175 20.87 -6.20 -4.97
CA GLN A 175 22.24 -6.29 -4.45
C GLN A 175 23.20 -5.36 -5.21
N ALA A 176 23.15 -5.40 -6.54
CA ALA A 176 23.99 -4.58 -7.41
C ALA A 176 23.73 -3.08 -7.15
N PHE A 177 22.46 -2.68 -7.09
CA PHE A 177 22.06 -1.31 -6.75
C PHE A 177 22.57 -0.91 -5.36
N TYR A 178 22.34 -1.76 -4.35
CA TYR A 178 22.76 -1.50 -2.97
C TYR A 178 24.27 -1.28 -2.84
N ASN A 179 25.06 -2.10 -3.54
CA ASN A 179 26.52 -1.99 -3.55
C ASN A 179 27.00 -0.76 -4.33
N HIS A 180 26.42 -0.52 -5.51
CA HIS A 180 26.80 0.58 -6.40
C HIS A 180 26.63 1.94 -5.71
N PHE A 181 25.47 2.17 -5.09
CA PHE A 181 25.17 3.41 -4.37
C PHE A 181 25.66 3.42 -2.91
N ARG A 182 26.39 2.36 -2.49
CA ARG A 182 26.98 2.23 -1.15
C ARG A 182 25.96 2.42 -0.03
N LEU A 183 24.78 1.82 -0.19
CA LEU A 183 23.65 2.05 0.70
C LEU A 183 23.89 1.54 2.13
N HIS A 184 24.86 0.65 2.34
CA HIS A 184 25.36 0.25 3.68
C HIS A 184 25.88 1.42 4.52
N ARG A 185 26.12 2.59 3.91
CA ARG A 185 26.58 3.81 4.61
C ARG A 185 25.44 4.69 5.10
N LEU A 186 24.20 4.39 4.74
CA LEU A 186 23.04 5.15 5.20
C LEU A 186 22.77 4.85 6.67
N ALA A 187 22.42 5.90 7.42
CA ALA A 187 22.13 5.79 8.85
C ALA A 187 20.87 4.95 9.11
N ASP A 188 19.86 5.07 8.24
CA ASP A 188 18.63 4.28 8.31
C ASP A 188 18.73 3.07 7.36
N GLN A 189 19.08 1.91 7.92
CA GLN A 189 19.07 0.63 7.19
C GLN A 189 17.68 -0.01 7.13
N ALA A 190 16.75 0.39 7.99
CA ALA A 190 15.41 -0.21 8.05
C ALA A 190 14.62 0.10 6.78
N CYS A 191 14.77 1.32 6.24
CA CYS A 191 14.12 1.71 4.98
C CYS A 191 14.59 0.88 3.75
N LEU A 192 15.71 0.17 3.85
CA LEU A 192 16.29 -0.65 2.78
C LEU A 192 15.93 -2.14 2.90
N GLN A 193 15.08 -2.51 3.86
CA GLN A 193 14.78 -3.90 4.17
C GLN A 193 14.29 -4.68 2.93
N GLY A 194 14.96 -5.81 2.66
CA GLY A 194 14.64 -6.69 1.54
C GLY A 194 15.17 -6.24 0.18
N LEU A 195 15.78 -5.05 0.07
CA LEU A 195 16.35 -4.56 -1.20
C LEU A 195 17.55 -5.40 -1.63
N TYR A 196 18.44 -5.77 -0.71
CA TYR A 196 19.68 -6.50 -1.03
C TYR A 196 19.40 -7.93 -1.55
N GLU A 197 18.33 -8.55 -1.08
CA GLU A 197 17.91 -9.90 -1.47
C GLU A 197 17.01 -9.91 -2.71
N ALA A 198 16.43 -8.76 -3.09
CA ALA A 198 15.52 -8.68 -4.22
C ALA A 198 16.24 -8.73 -5.57
N ASP A 199 15.56 -9.30 -6.56
CA ASP A 199 16.02 -9.37 -7.95
C ASP A 199 14.91 -8.97 -8.93
N GLY A 200 15.29 -8.67 -10.17
CA GLY A 200 14.37 -8.36 -11.27
C GLY A 200 13.30 -7.32 -10.90
N ASP A 201 12.04 -7.60 -11.24
CA ASP A 201 10.92 -6.68 -11.01
C ASP A 201 10.67 -6.37 -9.53
N LYS A 202 10.93 -7.33 -8.64
CA LYS A 202 10.84 -7.10 -7.19
C LYS A 202 11.84 -6.04 -6.74
N ALA A 203 13.08 -6.10 -7.24
CA ALA A 203 14.08 -5.09 -6.96
C ALA A 203 13.69 -3.73 -7.56
N ARG A 204 13.20 -3.67 -8.81
CA ARG A 204 12.74 -2.42 -9.44
C ARG A 204 11.61 -1.75 -8.66
N ALA A 205 10.65 -2.55 -8.17
CA ALA A 205 9.55 -2.05 -7.34
C ALA A 205 10.07 -1.48 -6.02
N LEU A 206 10.99 -2.16 -5.34
CA LEU A 206 11.59 -1.68 -4.10
C LEU A 206 12.42 -0.40 -4.31
N ILE A 207 13.24 -0.34 -5.37
CA ILE A 207 14.03 0.84 -5.71
C ILE A 207 13.10 2.04 -5.95
N SER A 208 12.05 1.88 -6.74
CA SER A 208 11.10 2.95 -7.06
C SER A 208 10.27 3.41 -5.85
N ARG A 209 10.10 2.53 -4.85
CA ARG A 209 9.42 2.83 -3.59
C ARG A 209 10.31 3.67 -2.67
N VAL A 210 11.55 3.25 -2.50
CA VAL A 210 12.49 3.81 -1.50
C VAL A 210 13.19 5.07 -2.03
N PHE A 211 13.51 5.11 -3.32
CA PHE A 211 14.29 6.17 -3.93
C PHE A 211 13.45 7.07 -4.83
N GLN A 212 13.80 8.36 -4.84
CA GLN A 212 13.31 9.31 -5.83
C GLN A 212 14.45 9.62 -6.79
N ILE A 213 14.23 9.32 -8.08
CA ILE A 213 15.17 9.65 -9.14
C ILE A 213 14.91 11.09 -9.58
N ARG A 214 15.90 11.98 -9.42
CA ARG A 214 15.82 13.41 -9.79
C ARG A 214 16.97 13.81 -10.68
#